data_AF-A0A3M8PC87-F1
#
_entry.id   AF-A0A3M8PC87-F1
#
_cell.length_a   1.000
_cell.length_b   1.000
_cell.length_c   1.000
_cell.angle_alpha   90.00
_cell.angle_beta   90.00
_cell.angle_gamma   90.00
#
_symmetry.space_group_name_H-M   'P 1'
#
loop_
_entity.id
_entity.type
_entity.pdbx_description
1 polymer ?
#
loop_
_entity_poly.entity_id
_entity_poly.type
_entity_poly.pdbx_seq_one_letter_code
_entity_poly.pdbx_strand_id
1 'polypeptide(L)'
;MLGFLSFVLIVLSVLFFLMGYAYLTDKAERLMMWSFTGKVDKVTDKEGYKKQQGKNSILMGIIFFLVPVSLLLVNNFETNPKLLYLWLFVLAGVTITNAVQIRKYF
;
A
#
# COMPACT_ATOMS: atom_id res chain seq x y z
N MET A 1 20.54 -4.14 -11.74
CA MET A 1 19.30 -3.33 -11.82
C MET A 1 18.14 -3.94 -11.03
N LEU A 2 17.80 -5.22 -11.24
CA LEU A 2 16.74 -5.93 -10.50
C LEU A 2 16.93 -5.97 -8.97
N GLY A 3 18.15 -6.22 -8.48
CA GLY A 3 18.42 -6.25 -7.04
C GLY A 3 18.17 -4.91 -6.33
N PHE A 4 18.53 -3.79 -6.97
CA PHE A 4 18.26 -2.45 -6.42
C PHE A 4 16.76 -2.14 -6.39
N LEU A 5 16.03 -2.48 -7.46
CA LEU A 5 14.57 -2.34 -7.50
C LEU A 5 13.92 -3.16 -6.37
N SER A 6 14.30 -4.43 -6.21
CA SER A 6 13.77 -5.28 -5.13
C SER A 6 14.04 -4.72 -3.74
N PHE A 7 15.24 -4.17 -3.52
CA PHE A 7 15.58 -3.52 -2.26
C PHE A 7 14.66 -2.32 -1.97
N VAL A 8 14.46 -1.43 -2.96
CA VAL A 8 13.56 -0.28 -2.82
C VAL A 8 12.13 -0.72 -2.54
N LEU A 9 11.63 -1.75 -3.22
CA LEU A 9 10.28 -2.28 -3.00
C LEU A 9 10.11 -2.88 -1.60
N ILE A 10 11.12 -3.55 -1.07
CA ILE A 10 11.11 -4.08 0.30
C ILE A 10 11.10 -2.94 1.33
N VAL A 11 11.92 -1.91 1.14
CA VAL A 11 11.93 -0.74 2.04
C VAL A 11 10.56 -0.05 2.02
N LEU A 12 9.98 0.17 0.84
CA LEU A 12 8.62 0.72 0.72
C LEU A 12 7.58 -0.16 1.42
N SER A 13 7.67 -1.48 1.26
CA SER A 13 6.79 -2.42 1.96
C SER A 13 6.82 -2.23 3.48
N VAL A 14 8.02 -2.15 4.08
CA VAL A 14 8.19 -1.93 5.52
C VAL A 14 7.58 -0.60 5.94
N LEU A 15 7.81 0.47 5.18
CA LEU A 15 7.22 1.79 5.45
C LEU A 15 5.69 1.74 5.45
N PHE A 16 5.09 1.05 4.48
CA PHE A 16 3.64 0.83 4.40
C PHE A 16 3.11 0.01 5.58
N PHE A 17 3.81 -1.03 6.02
CA PHE A 17 3.43 -1.77 7.22
C PHE A 17 3.46 -0.91 8.49
N LEU A 18 4.53 -0.12 8.67
CA LEU A 18 4.65 0.79 9.81
C LEU A 18 3.56 1.86 9.80
N MET A 19 3.28 2.43 8.63
CA MET A 19 2.21 3.40 8.44
C MET A 19 0.84 2.79 8.74
N GLY A 20 0.57 1.59 8.23
CA GLY A 20 -0.66 0.86 8.48
C GLY A 20 -0.87 0.50 9.95
N TYR A 21 0.18 0.03 10.63
CA TYR A 21 0.18 -0.21 12.07
C TYR A 21 -0.09 1.08 12.86
N ALA A 22 0.54 2.20 12.48
CA ALA A 22 0.31 3.48 13.13
C ALA A 22 -1.16 3.93 12.98
N TYR A 23 -1.76 3.77 11.80
CA TYR A 23 -3.18 4.10 11.56
C TYR A 23 -4.16 3.24 12.37
N LEU A 24 -3.83 1.97 12.59
CA LEU A 24 -4.70 1.04 13.33
C LEU A 24 -4.54 1.13 14.85
N THR A 25 -3.42 1.64 15.34
CA THR A 25 -3.13 1.75 16.79
C THR A 25 -3.37 3.15 17.35
N ASP A 26 -4.04 4.02 16.59
CA ASP A 26 -4.33 5.43 16.89
C ASP A 26 -3.10 6.31 17.21
N LYS A 27 -1.90 5.74 17.16
CA LYS A 27 -0.62 6.46 17.13
C LYS A 27 -0.51 7.37 15.90
N ALA A 28 -1.35 7.14 14.89
CA ALA A 28 -1.45 7.99 13.72
C ALA A 28 -2.09 9.35 13.97
N GLU A 29 -2.70 9.63 15.13
CA GLU A 29 -3.21 10.97 15.41
C GLU A 29 -2.09 12.03 15.36
N ARG A 30 -0.87 11.66 15.77
CA ARG A 30 0.34 12.50 15.56
C ARG A 30 0.83 12.52 14.11
N LEU A 31 0.67 11.45 13.34
CA LEU A 31 1.05 11.40 11.92
C LEU A 31 0.06 12.17 11.03
N MET A 32 -1.23 12.17 11.38
CA MET A 32 -2.26 12.98 10.74
C MET A 32 -2.15 14.46 11.09
N MET A 33 -1.69 14.81 12.31
CA MET A 33 -1.30 16.19 12.61
C MET A 33 -0.11 16.69 11.77
N TRP A 34 0.64 15.79 11.12
CA TRP A 34 1.71 16.13 10.19
C TRP A 34 1.25 16.25 8.72
N SER A 35 -0.03 16.05 8.45
CA SER A 35 -0.64 16.33 7.14
C SER A 35 -0.77 17.85 6.96
N PHE A 36 0.28 18.46 6.42
CA PHE A 36 0.28 19.82 5.84
C PHE A 36 -0.73 20.02 4.68
N THR A 37 -1.64 19.07 4.42
CA THR A 37 -2.40 18.99 3.16
C THR A 37 -3.85 19.42 3.24
N GLY A 38 -4.37 19.89 4.39
CA GLY A 38 -5.74 20.42 4.52
C GLY A 38 -6.87 19.44 4.13
N LYS A 39 -6.51 18.19 3.81
CA LYS A 39 -7.42 17.11 3.42
C LYS A 39 -8.08 16.49 4.64
N VAL A 40 -7.40 16.48 5.80
CA VAL A 40 -7.93 15.89 7.04
C VAL A 40 -9.20 16.61 7.53
N ASP A 41 -9.35 17.90 7.23
CA ASP A 41 -10.54 18.68 7.60
C ASP A 41 -11.76 18.38 6.74
N LYS A 42 -11.56 17.80 5.55
CA LYS A 42 -12.63 17.39 4.64
C LYS A 42 -13.11 15.96 4.85
N VAL A 43 -12.51 15.23 5.79
CA VAL A 43 -12.89 13.84 6.07
C VAL A 43 -14.16 13.80 6.91
N THR A 44 -15.24 13.26 6.35
CA THR A 44 -16.56 13.17 7.00
C THR A 44 -16.60 12.16 8.16
N ASP A 45 -15.91 11.03 8.00
CA ASP A 45 -15.76 9.99 9.04
C ASP A 45 -14.27 9.71 9.28
N LYS A 46 -13.67 10.42 10.24
CA LYS A 46 -12.25 10.34 10.56
C LYS A 46 -11.85 8.95 11.07
N GLU A 47 -12.65 8.35 11.93
CA GLU A 47 -12.31 7.07 12.56
C GLU A 47 -12.41 5.91 11.55
N GLY A 48 -13.47 5.88 10.74
CA GLY A 48 -13.60 4.93 9.64
C GLY A 48 -12.52 5.11 8.58
N TYR A 49 -12.16 6.35 8.26
CA TYR A 49 -11.06 6.66 7.34
C TYR A 49 -9.72 6.17 7.87
N LYS A 50 -9.39 6.42 9.15
CA LYS A 50 -8.16 5.93 9.79
C LYS A 50 -8.05 4.40 9.67
N LYS A 51 -9.12 3.69 10.03
CA LYS A 51 -9.16 2.22 9.99
C LYS A 51 -9.02 1.68 8.57
N GLN A 52 -9.68 2.31 7.59
CA GLN A 52 -9.58 1.91 6.19
C GLN A 52 -8.20 2.22 5.59
N GLN A 53 -7.65 3.41 5.88
CA GLN A 53 -6.31 3.82 5.45
C GLN A 53 -5.25 2.89 6.03
N GLY A 54 -5.37 2.50 7.30
CA GLY A 54 -4.46 1.55 7.93
C GLY A 54 -4.48 0.18 7.24
N LYS A 55 -5.67 -0.36 6.97
CA LYS A 55 -5.83 -1.62 6.23
C LYS A 55 -5.26 -1.54 4.81
N ASN A 56 -5.55 -0.46 4.08
CA ASN A 56 -5.01 -0.24 2.74
C ASN A 56 -3.49 -0.10 2.75
N SER A 57 -2.93 0.57 3.75
CA SER A 57 -1.48 0.72 3.91
C SER A 57 -0.81 -0.64 4.14
N ILE A 58 -1.37 -1.50 5.01
CA ILE A 58 -0.89 -2.88 5.18
C ILE A 58 -0.99 -3.68 3.88
N LEU A 59 -2.12 -3.60 3.18
CA LEU A 59 -2.32 -4.29 1.91
C LEU A 59 -1.30 -3.87 0.85
N MET A 60 -1.02 -2.57 0.75
CA MET A 60 0.04 -2.05 -0.11
C MET A 60 1.40 -2.59 0.32
N GLY A 61 1.69 -2.64 1.61
CA GLY A 61 2.91 -3.28 2.14
C GLY A 61 3.08 -4.71 1.65
N ILE A 62 2.02 -5.52 1.72
CA ILE A 62 2.01 -6.90 1.22
C ILE A 62 2.27 -6.95 -0.30
N ILE A 63 1.62 -6.09 -1.08
CA ILE A 63 1.80 -6.02 -2.53
C ILE A 63 3.25 -5.67 -2.88
N PHE A 64 3.80 -4.62 -2.26
CA PHE A 64 5.18 -4.18 -2.47
C PHE A 64 6.21 -5.25 -2.09
N PHE A 65 5.90 -6.14 -1.14
CA PHE A 65 6.73 -7.28 -0.79
C PHE A 65 6.60 -8.44 -1.78
N LEU A 66 5.39 -8.73 -2.25
CA LEU A 66 5.14 -9.85 -3.16
C LEU A 66 5.69 -9.61 -4.57
N VAL A 67 5.78 -8.36 -5.03
CA VAL A 67 6.38 -8.03 -6.34
C VAL A 67 7.83 -8.55 -6.45
N PRO A 68 8.78 -8.19 -5.57
CA PRO A 68 10.15 -8.70 -5.65
C PRO A 68 10.24 -10.22 -5.42
N VAL A 69 9.35 -10.80 -4.59
CA VAL A 69 9.25 -12.26 -4.43
C VAL A 69 8.87 -12.92 -5.76
N SER A 70 7.87 -12.39 -6.46
CA SER A 70 7.45 -12.93 -7.76
C SER A 70 8.54 -12.79 -8.84
N LEU A 71 9.30 -11.69 -8.83
CA LEU A 71 10.45 -11.50 -9.72
C LEU A 71 11.56 -12.51 -9.42
N LEU A 72 11.84 -12.79 -8.14
CA LEU A 72 12.80 -13.81 -7.73
C LEU A 72 12.34 -15.21 -8.14
N LEU A 73 11.07 -15.54 -7.97
CA LEU A 73 10.52 -16.83 -8.37
C LEU A 73 10.65 -17.07 -9.88
N VAL A 74 10.24 -16.10 -10.69
CA VAL A 74 10.34 -16.19 -12.15
C VAL A 74 11.81 -16.34 -12.61
N ASN A 75 12.73 -15.58 -12.02
CA ASN A 75 14.14 -15.62 -12.41
C ASN A 75 14.87 -16.88 -11.93
N ASN A 76 14.59 -17.38 -10.73
CA ASN A 76 15.33 -18.51 -10.15
C ASN A 76 14.74 -19.88 -10.50
N PHE A 77 13.44 -19.95 -10.81
CA PHE A 77 12.74 -21.21 -11.11
C PHE A 77 12.30 -21.32 -12.58
N GLU A 78 12.87 -20.51 -13.48
CA GLU A 78 12.53 -20.46 -14.92
C GLU A 78 11.02 -20.44 -15.19
N THR A 79 10.27 -19.81 -14.28
CA THR A 79 8.81 -19.84 -14.33
C THR A 79 8.32 -18.90 -15.42
N ASN A 80 7.17 -19.19 -16.02
CA ASN A 80 6.64 -18.42 -17.15
C ASN A 80 6.53 -16.92 -16.80
N PRO A 81 7.28 -16.02 -17.47
CA PRO A 81 7.29 -14.59 -17.14
C PRO A 81 5.94 -13.90 -17.35
N LYS A 82 5.02 -14.54 -18.10
CA LYS A 82 3.64 -14.06 -18.26
C LYS A 82 2.86 -14.04 -16.93
N LEU A 83 3.30 -14.78 -15.90
CA LEU A 83 2.70 -14.70 -14.57
C LEU A 83 2.81 -13.30 -13.94
N LEU A 84 3.81 -12.51 -14.35
CA LEU A 84 3.96 -11.13 -13.87
C LEU A 84 2.82 -10.21 -14.35
N TYR A 85 2.08 -10.58 -15.40
CA TYR A 85 0.89 -9.83 -15.84
C TYR A 85 -0.24 -9.84 -14.80
N LEU A 86 -0.22 -10.77 -13.83
CA LEU A 86 -1.14 -10.74 -12.68
C LEU A 86 -1.08 -9.39 -11.95
N TRP A 87 0.09 -8.75 -11.91
CA TRP A 87 0.27 -7.45 -11.27
C TRP A 87 -0.55 -6.33 -11.90
N LEU A 88 -0.93 -6.43 -13.19
CA LEU A 88 -1.83 -5.47 -13.83
C LEU A 88 -3.22 -5.51 -13.20
N PHE A 89 -3.73 -6.71 -12.91
CA PHE A 89 -5.03 -6.88 -12.23
C PHE A 89 -4.98 -6.36 -10.79
N VAL A 90 -3.86 -6.59 -10.09
CA VAL A 90 -3.65 -6.06 -8.73
C VAL A 90 -3.64 -4.53 -8.76
N LEU A 91 -2.95 -3.90 -9.71
CA LEU A 91 -2.91 -2.45 -9.90
C LEU A 91 -4.31 -1.85 -10.17
N ALA A 92 -5.11 -2.52 -11.01
CA ALA A 92 -6.49 -2.12 -11.26
C ALA A 92 -7.33 -2.17 -9.98
N GLY A 93 -7.22 -3.26 -9.20
CA GLY A 93 -7.91 -3.41 -7.92
C GLY A 93 -7.55 -2.34 -6.89
N VAL A 94 -6.27 -1.99 -6.78
CA VAL A 94 -5.78 -0.89 -5.93
C VAL A 94 -6.35 0.46 -6.36
N THR A 95 -6.42 0.72 -7.67
CA THR A 95 -6.98 1.97 -8.21
C THR A 95 -8.46 2.11 -7.87
N ILE A 96 -9.23 1.02 -8.03
CA ILE A 96 -10.66 0.99 -7.70
C ILE A 96 -10.87 1.20 -6.20
N THR A 97 -10.13 0.48 -5.35
CA THR A 97 -10.27 0.61 -3.89
C THR A 97 -9.92 2.01 -3.39
N ASN A 98 -8.88 2.65 -3.95
CA ASN A 98 -8.56 4.04 -3.66
C ASN A 98 -9.67 5.01 -4.13
N ALA A 99 -10.23 4.80 -5.31
CA ALA A 99 -11.33 5.64 -5.82
C ALA A 99 -12.59 5.52 -4.95
N VAL A 100 -12.93 4.31 -4.49
CA VAL A 100 -14.04 4.05 -3.56
C VAL A 100 -13.77 4.72 -2.21
N GLN A 101 -12.54 4.65 -1.71
CA GLN A 101 -12.17 5.30 -0.45
C GLN A 101 -12.32 6.82 -0.52
N ILE A 102 -11.91 7.45 -1.62
CA ILE A 102 -12.10 8.89 -1.82
C ILE A 102 -13.59 9.23 -1.77
N ARG A 103 -14.45 8.54 -2.53
CA ARG A 103 -15.90 8.81 -2.53
C ARG A 103 -16.61 8.59 -1.19
N LYS A 104 -16.11 7.67 -0.37
CA LYS A 104 -16.77 7.30 0.88
C LYS A 104 -16.40 8.23 2.04
N TYR A 105 -15.19 8.78 2.03
CA TYR A 105 -14.64 9.52 3.17
C TYR A 105 -14.32 10.99 2.88
N PHE A 106 -14.45 11.45 1.63
CA PHE A 106 -14.30 12.84 1.19
C PHE A 106 -15.50 13.26 0.34
#